data_AF-A0A4R7KQA5-F1
#
_entry.id   AF-A0A4R7KQA5-F1
#
_cell.length_a   1.000
_cell.length_b   1.000
_cell.length_c   1.000
_cell.angle_alpha   90.00
_cell.angle_beta   90.00
_cell.angle_gamma   90.00
#
_symmetry.space_group_name_H-M   'P 1'
#
loop_
_entity.id
_entity.type
_entity.pdbx_description
1 polymer ?
#
loop_
_entity_poly.entity_id
_entity_poly.type
_entity_poly.pdbx_seq_one_letter_code
_entity_poly.pdbx_strand_id
1 'polypeptide(L)'
;MKARITAKRHEFYNTTFNVSFLNYDIAAGIIENTKRIVTADFESVEFMFDAPWEESIVKNREILNIKKPREASYYMYFVIIKSIEAHLGEEVKTLMIIDDRDTVLKKMLTKNIVLVANGRPVEINLTGQRYSNVFSVRINDINREDFITGCQVEIEEIKDELKKYTKRYNELVYTMQSIYNNAHRNSSNIHRINGA
;
A
#
# COMPACT_ATOMS: atom_id res chain seq x y z
N MET A 1 -10.59 -17.81 -3.82
CA MET A 1 -11.20 -17.38 -2.54
C MET A 1 -12.49 -16.61 -2.79
N LYS A 2 -13.44 -16.80 -1.88
CA LYS A 2 -14.66 -15.99 -1.75
C LYS A 2 -14.61 -15.21 -0.44
N ALA A 3 -15.46 -14.19 -0.30
CA ALA A 3 -15.60 -13.44 0.94
C ALA A 3 -17.08 -13.19 1.24
N ARG A 4 -17.47 -13.28 2.52
CA ARG A 4 -18.80 -12.97 3.02
C ARG A 4 -18.76 -11.67 3.80
N ILE A 5 -19.70 -10.76 3.53
CA ILE A 5 -19.77 -9.46 4.23
C ILE A 5 -20.43 -9.64 5.60
N THR A 6 -19.72 -9.24 6.66
CA THR A 6 -20.17 -9.37 8.06
C THR A 6 -20.67 -8.06 8.65
N ALA A 7 -20.36 -6.91 8.03
CA ALA A 7 -20.82 -5.60 8.49
C ALA A 7 -22.32 -5.38 8.22
N LYS A 8 -23.14 -5.34 9.28
CA LYS A 8 -24.61 -5.17 9.21
C LYS A 8 -25.08 -3.90 8.50
N ARG A 9 -24.28 -2.84 8.53
CA ARG A 9 -24.59 -1.55 7.89
C ARG A 9 -24.30 -1.52 6.39
N HIS A 10 -23.68 -2.56 5.84
CA HIS A 10 -23.29 -2.62 4.45
C HIS A 10 -24.49 -3.02 3.57
N GLU A 11 -24.65 -2.42 2.39
CA GLU A 11 -25.76 -2.69 1.46
C GLU A 11 -25.91 -4.19 1.15
N PHE A 12 -24.77 -4.86 1.00
CA PHE A 12 -24.69 -6.29 0.67
C PHE A 12 -24.43 -7.19 1.88
N TYR A 13 -24.90 -6.81 3.08
CA TYR A 13 -24.73 -7.61 4.30
C TYR A 13 -25.12 -9.09 4.10
N ASN A 14 -24.31 -10.00 4.67
CA ASN A 14 -24.47 -11.46 4.60
C ASN A 14 -24.47 -12.04 3.16
N THR A 15 -23.99 -11.27 2.19
CA THR A 15 -23.80 -11.75 0.81
C THR A 15 -22.37 -12.20 0.59
N THR A 16 -22.20 -13.25 -0.21
CA THR A 16 -20.90 -13.77 -0.65
C THR A 16 -20.54 -13.22 -2.02
N PHE A 17 -19.26 -12.90 -2.22
CA PHE A 17 -18.72 -12.48 -3.51
C PHE A 17 -17.39 -13.16 -3.82
N ASN A 18 -17.09 -13.27 -5.11
CA ASN A 18 -15.81 -13.78 -5.60
C ASN A 18 -14.78 -12.65 -5.56
N VAL A 19 -13.72 -12.82 -4.76
CA VAL A 19 -12.67 -11.81 -4.59
C VAL A 19 -11.81 -11.77 -5.85
N SER A 20 -11.77 -10.60 -6.50
CA SER A 20 -10.92 -10.35 -7.67
C SER A 20 -9.82 -9.33 -7.38
N PHE A 21 -9.99 -8.54 -6.33
CA PHE A 21 -9.02 -7.57 -5.85
C PHE A 21 -8.90 -7.61 -4.33
N LEU A 22 -7.67 -7.56 -3.84
CA LEU A 22 -7.36 -7.58 -2.42
C LEU A 22 -6.14 -6.69 -2.19
N ASN A 23 -6.25 -5.76 -1.26
CA ASN A 23 -5.12 -5.02 -0.71
C ASN A 23 -5.20 -5.03 0.82
N TYR A 24 -4.34 -4.25 1.48
CA TYR A 24 -4.30 -4.18 2.94
C TYR A 24 -5.63 -3.73 3.57
N ASP A 25 -6.35 -2.80 2.91
CA ASP A 25 -7.52 -2.15 3.48
C ASP A 25 -8.85 -2.81 3.08
N ILE A 26 -8.95 -3.32 1.84
CA ILE A 26 -10.22 -3.72 1.24
C ILE A 26 -10.12 -5.05 0.48
N ALA A 27 -11.25 -5.74 0.43
CA ALA A 27 -11.53 -6.81 -0.51
C ALA A 27 -12.63 -6.35 -1.48
N ALA A 28 -12.41 -6.58 -2.77
CA ALA A 28 -13.37 -6.25 -3.81
C ALA A 28 -13.57 -7.39 -4.80
N GLY A 29 -14.75 -7.43 -5.40
CA GLY A 29 -15.12 -8.55 -6.26
C GLY A 29 -16.52 -8.46 -6.82
N ILE A 30 -17.05 -9.60 -7.22
CA ILE A 30 -18.33 -9.70 -7.92
C ILE A 30 -19.25 -10.69 -7.20
N ILE A 31 -20.49 -10.27 -6.98
CA ILE A 31 -21.57 -11.15 -6.50
C ILE A 31 -22.07 -11.99 -7.69
N GLU A 32 -21.92 -13.32 -7.63
CA GLU A 32 -22.15 -14.23 -8.76
C GLU A 32 -23.54 -14.06 -9.41
N ASN A 33 -24.59 -13.94 -8.62
CA ASN A 33 -25.97 -13.92 -9.11
C ASN A 33 -26.36 -12.58 -9.77
N THR A 34 -25.79 -11.47 -9.30
CA THR A 34 -26.22 -10.13 -9.72
C THR A 34 -25.19 -9.45 -10.62
N LYS A 35 -23.98 -10.01 -10.72
CA LYS A 35 -22.81 -9.39 -11.37
C LYS A 35 -22.49 -7.98 -10.84
N ARG A 36 -23.01 -7.60 -9.67
CA ARG A 36 -22.69 -6.33 -9.04
C ARG A 36 -21.28 -6.37 -8.47
N ILE A 37 -20.55 -5.28 -8.69
CA ILE A 37 -19.26 -5.05 -8.05
C ILE A 37 -19.53 -4.69 -6.59
N VAL A 38 -18.76 -5.30 -5.69
CA VAL A 38 -18.81 -5.01 -4.27
C VAL A 38 -17.40 -4.75 -3.75
N THR A 39 -17.29 -3.82 -2.82
CA THR A 39 -16.07 -3.49 -2.09
C THR A 39 -16.43 -3.46 -0.61
N ALA A 40 -15.61 -4.07 0.22
CA ALA A 40 -15.77 -4.05 1.67
C ALA A 40 -14.41 -3.92 2.34
N ASP A 41 -14.37 -3.29 3.52
CA ASP A 41 -13.18 -3.28 4.37
C ASP A 41 -12.75 -4.71 4.68
N PHE A 42 -11.43 -4.97 4.72
CA PHE A 42 -10.87 -6.29 5.00
C PHE A 42 -11.41 -6.86 6.32
N GLU A 43 -11.55 -6.02 7.35
CA GLU A 43 -12.08 -6.38 8.67
C GLU A 43 -13.59 -6.65 8.67
N SER A 44 -14.30 -6.24 7.62
CA SER A 44 -15.75 -6.38 7.46
C SER A 44 -16.14 -7.59 6.61
N VAL A 45 -15.20 -8.49 6.35
CA VAL A 45 -15.43 -9.71 5.59
C VAL A 45 -14.87 -10.94 6.29
N GLU A 46 -15.50 -12.08 6.01
CA GLU A 46 -15.00 -13.40 6.38
C GLU A 46 -14.59 -14.13 5.09
N PHE A 47 -13.32 -14.49 5.00
CA PHE A 47 -12.76 -15.16 3.83
C PHE A 47 -13.05 -16.66 3.85
N MET A 48 -13.37 -17.19 2.68
CA MET A 48 -13.54 -18.61 2.41
C MET A 48 -12.49 -19.02 1.36
N PHE A 49 -11.57 -19.89 1.75
CA PHE A 49 -10.40 -20.25 0.95
C PHE A 49 -10.67 -21.48 0.10
N ASP A 50 -10.29 -21.40 -1.16
CA ASP A 50 -10.29 -22.54 -2.09
C ASP A 50 -8.93 -23.25 -2.09
N ALA A 51 -7.87 -22.59 -1.60
CA ALA A 51 -6.53 -23.15 -1.53
C ALA A 51 -5.72 -22.62 -0.32
N PRO A 52 -4.78 -23.43 0.24
CA PRO A 52 -3.98 -23.03 1.41
C PRO A 52 -3.13 -21.76 1.22
N TRP A 53 -2.71 -21.48 -0.02
CA TRP A 53 -1.93 -20.27 -0.30
C TRP A 53 -2.75 -18.99 -0.14
N GLU A 54 -4.07 -19.05 -0.28
CA GLU A 54 -4.97 -17.92 -0.07
C GLU A 54 -5.07 -17.57 1.41
N GLU A 55 -5.22 -18.59 2.26
CA GLU A 55 -5.21 -18.46 3.71
C GLU A 55 -3.89 -17.84 4.20
N SER A 56 -2.76 -18.31 3.64
CA SER A 56 -1.45 -17.76 3.97
C SER A 56 -1.32 -16.26 3.68
N ILE A 57 -1.96 -15.77 2.61
CA ILE A 57 -1.96 -14.33 2.26
C ILE A 57 -2.83 -13.56 3.25
N VAL A 58 -4.02 -14.04 3.57
CA VAL A 58 -4.93 -13.37 4.52
C VAL A 58 -4.36 -13.36 5.94
N LYS A 59 -3.69 -14.44 6.37
CA LYS A 59 -2.96 -14.50 7.66
C LYS A 59 -1.81 -13.49 7.75
N ASN A 60 -1.16 -13.19 6.62
CA ASN A 60 -0.01 -12.28 6.54
C ASN A 60 -0.35 -11.05 5.68
N ARG A 61 -1.49 -10.39 5.97
CA ARG A 61 -2.04 -9.34 5.10
C ARG A 61 -1.07 -8.21 4.80
N GLU A 62 -0.11 -7.95 5.68
CA GLU A 62 0.93 -6.92 5.54
C GLU A 62 1.73 -7.11 4.25
N ILE A 63 1.81 -8.34 3.72
CA ILE A 63 2.43 -8.64 2.43
C ILE A 63 1.76 -7.89 1.27
N LEU A 64 0.47 -7.55 1.40
CA LEU A 64 -0.31 -6.84 0.38
C LEU A 64 0.11 -5.37 0.23
N ASN A 65 0.93 -4.84 1.14
CA ASN A 65 1.57 -3.53 1.00
C ASN A 65 2.67 -3.52 -0.08
N ILE A 66 3.18 -4.70 -0.47
CA ILE A 66 4.01 -4.82 -1.67
C ILE A 66 3.09 -4.63 -2.88
N LYS A 67 3.43 -3.66 -3.74
CA LYS A 67 2.66 -3.37 -4.95
C LYS A 67 2.74 -4.55 -5.90
N LYS A 68 1.61 -5.21 -6.15
CA LYS A 68 1.50 -6.28 -7.13
C LYS A 68 1.70 -5.73 -8.54
N PRO A 69 2.65 -6.25 -9.32
CA PRO A 69 2.68 -5.97 -10.75
C PRO A 69 1.40 -6.47 -11.42
N ARG A 70 0.95 -5.79 -12.48
CA ARG A 70 -0.29 -6.15 -13.18
C ARG A 70 -0.20 -7.57 -13.75
N GLU A 71 0.99 -7.95 -14.18
CA GLU A 71 1.31 -9.21 -14.83
C GLU A 71 1.57 -10.37 -13.85
N ALA A 72 1.59 -10.12 -12.54
CA ALA A 72 1.70 -11.16 -11.51
C ALA A 72 0.32 -11.57 -10.98
N SER A 73 0.19 -12.83 -10.60
CA SER A 73 -0.94 -13.32 -9.79
C SER A 73 -0.71 -13.02 -8.30
N TYR A 74 -1.76 -13.13 -7.49
CA TYR A 74 -1.66 -13.05 -6.03
C TYR A 74 -0.79 -14.16 -5.43
N TYR A 75 -0.56 -15.25 -6.17
CA TYR A 75 0.34 -16.33 -5.77
C TYR A 75 1.79 -15.84 -5.54
N MET A 76 2.19 -14.71 -6.15
CA MET A 76 3.47 -14.06 -5.87
C MET A 76 3.68 -13.81 -4.37
N TYR A 77 2.65 -13.35 -3.67
CA TYR A 77 2.75 -13.05 -2.24
C TYR A 77 2.98 -14.31 -1.40
N PHE A 78 2.30 -15.40 -1.74
CA PHE A 78 2.52 -16.70 -1.11
C PHE A 78 3.97 -17.17 -1.28
N VAL A 79 4.53 -17.04 -2.49
CA VAL A 79 5.92 -17.41 -2.75
C VAL A 79 6.87 -16.56 -1.90
N ILE A 80 6.66 -15.26 -1.81
CA ILE A 80 7.47 -14.37 -0.95
C ILE A 80 7.40 -14.82 0.51
N ILE A 81 6.20 -15.05 1.05
CA ILE A 81 6.01 -15.51 2.43
C ILE A 81 6.79 -16.81 2.67
N LYS A 82 6.59 -17.82 1.81
CA LYS A 82 7.26 -19.13 1.97
C LYS A 82 8.77 -19.04 1.83
N SER A 83 9.28 -18.16 0.97
CA SER A 83 10.71 -17.90 0.87
C SER A 83 11.27 -17.24 2.12
N ILE A 84 10.55 -16.29 2.73
CA ILE A 84 10.93 -15.67 4.01
C ILE A 84 10.95 -16.73 5.11
N GLU A 85 9.89 -17.53 5.24
CA GLU A 85 9.82 -18.60 6.26
C GLU A 85 10.97 -19.60 6.11
N ALA A 86 11.28 -20.00 4.88
CA ALA A 86 12.40 -20.89 4.59
C ALA A 86 13.76 -20.26 4.93
N HIS A 87 13.94 -18.97 4.65
CA HIS A 87 15.17 -18.22 4.96
C HIS A 87 15.34 -18.02 6.48
N LEU A 88 14.26 -17.73 7.20
CA LEU A 88 14.28 -17.54 8.65
C LEU A 88 14.37 -18.84 9.44
N GLY A 89 13.86 -19.94 8.87
CA GLY A 89 13.68 -21.22 9.55
C GLY A 89 12.48 -21.26 10.51
N GLU A 90 11.56 -20.31 10.40
CA GLU A 90 10.36 -20.19 11.25
C GLU A 90 9.18 -19.54 10.50
N GLU A 91 7.97 -19.67 11.04
CA GLU A 91 6.79 -18.96 10.50
C GLU A 91 6.92 -17.44 10.62
N VAL A 92 6.38 -16.74 9.62
CA VAL A 92 6.24 -15.29 9.66
C VAL A 92 5.15 -14.91 10.66
N LYS A 93 5.50 -14.02 11.59
CA LYS A 93 4.61 -13.47 12.63
C LYS A 93 4.35 -11.99 12.43
N THR A 94 5.36 -11.26 11.94
CA THR A 94 5.28 -9.82 11.69
C THR A 94 6.02 -9.48 10.40
N LEU A 95 5.42 -8.63 9.57
CA LEU A 95 6.05 -8.07 8.37
C LEU A 95 5.88 -6.56 8.35
N MET A 96 6.97 -5.84 8.09
CA MET A 96 6.97 -4.40 7.86
C MET A 96 7.68 -4.12 6.54
N ILE A 97 6.94 -3.62 5.54
CA ILE A 97 7.50 -3.27 4.24
C ILE A 97 8.11 -1.88 4.32
N ILE A 98 9.38 -1.76 3.96
CA ILE A 98 10.17 -0.53 4.10
C ILE A 98 10.32 0.12 2.73
N ASP A 99 10.69 -0.67 1.74
CA ASP A 99 10.88 -0.22 0.36
C ASP A 99 10.41 -1.30 -0.62
N ASP A 100 9.81 -0.87 -1.72
CA ASP A 100 9.32 -1.73 -2.79
C ASP A 100 9.57 -1.05 -4.14
N ARG A 101 10.57 -1.56 -4.86
CA ARG A 101 10.98 -1.04 -6.16
C ARG A 101 10.78 -2.07 -7.26
N ASP A 102 10.02 -1.66 -8.28
CA ASP A 102 10.00 -2.34 -9.57
C ASP A 102 11.32 -2.05 -10.31
N THR A 103 12.05 -3.09 -10.70
CA THR A 103 13.25 -2.94 -11.53
C THR A 103 12.92 -3.14 -13.00
N VAL A 104 13.57 -2.40 -13.90
CA VAL A 104 13.25 -2.43 -15.33
C VAL A 104 14.10 -3.49 -16.04
N LEU A 105 13.56 -4.71 -16.16
CA LEU A 105 14.05 -5.71 -17.11
C LEU A 105 12.97 -5.98 -18.17
N LYS A 106 13.29 -5.69 -19.44
CA LYS A 106 12.32 -5.63 -20.56
C LYS A 106 11.44 -6.88 -20.72
N LYS A 107 11.87 -8.06 -20.26
CA LYS A 107 11.20 -9.35 -20.51
C LYS A 107 10.74 -10.10 -19.25
N MET A 108 11.11 -9.63 -18.06
CA MET A 108 10.82 -10.34 -16.81
C MET A 108 10.21 -9.38 -15.80
N LEU A 109 9.42 -9.93 -14.89
CA LEU A 109 8.99 -9.22 -13.71
C LEU A 109 10.13 -9.24 -12.71
N THR A 110 10.55 -8.08 -12.21
CA THR A 110 11.64 -7.98 -11.25
C THR A 110 11.29 -6.98 -10.16
N LYS A 111 11.44 -7.38 -8.90
CA LYS A 111 11.19 -6.55 -7.73
C LYS A 111 12.36 -6.65 -6.76
N ASN A 112 12.74 -5.51 -6.20
CA ASN A 112 13.63 -5.44 -5.04
C ASN A 112 12.80 -4.86 -3.89
N ILE A 113 12.74 -5.59 -2.78
CA ILE A 113 11.89 -5.28 -1.65
C ILE A 113 12.76 -5.31 -0.40
N VAL A 114 12.78 -4.23 0.36
CA VAL A 114 13.39 -4.20 1.69
C VAL A 114 12.27 -4.29 2.71
N LEU A 115 12.36 -5.25 3.62
CA LEU A 115 11.36 -5.44 4.67
C LEU A 115 11.98 -5.93 5.96
N VAL A 116 11.23 -5.83 7.05
CA VAL A 116 11.57 -6.42 8.34
C VAL A 116 10.59 -7.57 8.62
N ALA A 117 11.10 -8.79 8.69
CA ALA A 117 10.34 -10.00 9.02
C ALA A 117 10.77 -10.53 10.40
N ASN A 118 9.82 -10.68 11.31
CA ASN A 118 10.09 -11.09 12.71
C ASN A 118 11.22 -10.28 13.38
N GLY A 119 11.31 -8.98 13.08
CA GLY A 119 12.36 -8.09 13.58
C GLY A 119 13.72 -8.19 12.87
N ARG A 120 13.85 -9.03 11.84
CA ARG A 120 15.07 -9.15 11.02
C ARG A 120 14.92 -8.40 9.70
N PRO A 121 15.77 -7.40 9.41
CA PRO A 121 15.76 -6.70 8.14
C PRO A 121 16.35 -7.61 7.05
N VAL A 122 15.64 -7.73 5.93
CA VAL A 122 16.04 -8.53 4.79
C VAL A 122 15.78 -7.78 3.48
N GLU A 123 16.60 -8.07 2.48
CA GLU A 123 16.40 -7.66 1.11
C GLU A 123 15.92 -8.86 0.29
N ILE A 124 14.82 -8.68 -0.44
CA ILE A 124 14.23 -9.69 -1.31
C ILE A 124 14.37 -9.25 -2.76
N ASN A 125 15.11 -10.04 -3.52
CA ASN A 125 15.19 -9.93 -4.97
C ASN A 125 14.30 -11.00 -5.61
N LEU A 126 13.17 -10.57 -6.14
CA LEU A 126 12.21 -11.44 -6.81
C LEU A 126 12.29 -11.27 -8.32
N THR A 127 12.33 -12.37 -9.04
CA THR A 127 12.18 -12.42 -10.50
C THR A 127 11.04 -13.36 -10.89
N GLY A 128 10.37 -13.09 -11.99
CA GLY A 128 9.28 -13.93 -12.46
C GLY A 128 9.00 -13.80 -13.94
N GLN A 129 8.33 -14.82 -14.47
CA GLN A 129 7.76 -14.78 -15.81
C GLN A 129 6.40 -14.05 -15.77
N ARG A 130 6.14 -13.22 -16.77
CA ARG A 130 4.88 -12.45 -16.86
C ARG A 130 3.72 -13.40 -17.11
N TYR A 131 2.59 -13.16 -16.44
CA TYR A 131 1.34 -13.92 -16.56
C TYR A 131 1.47 -15.41 -16.22
N SER A 132 2.49 -15.79 -15.43
CA SER A 132 2.64 -17.15 -14.92
C SER A 132 2.94 -17.16 -13.42
N ASN A 133 2.81 -18.33 -12.80
CA ASN A 133 3.10 -18.54 -11.38
C ASN A 133 4.55 -19.02 -11.15
N VAL A 134 5.48 -18.64 -12.03
CA VAL A 134 6.89 -19.04 -11.93
C VAL A 134 7.70 -17.85 -11.43
N PHE A 135 8.16 -17.96 -10.18
CA PHE A 135 8.94 -16.94 -9.49
C PHE A 135 10.22 -17.55 -8.92
N SER A 136 11.30 -16.77 -8.91
CA SER A 136 12.54 -17.07 -8.21
C SER A 136 12.82 -15.96 -7.23
N VAL A 137 13.08 -16.33 -5.97
CA VAL A 137 13.28 -15.40 -4.86
C VAL A 137 14.66 -15.64 -4.26
N ARG A 138 15.42 -14.56 -4.10
CA ARG A 138 16.65 -14.53 -3.33
C ARG A 138 16.46 -13.59 -2.15
N ILE A 139 16.83 -14.03 -0.96
CA ILE A 139 16.75 -13.24 0.27
C ILE A 139 18.17 -13.09 0.82
N ASN A 140 18.54 -11.85 1.14
CA ASN A 140 19.79 -11.53 1.81
C ASN A 140 19.48 -10.88 3.15
N ASP A 141 20.21 -11.27 4.20
CA ASP A 141 20.14 -10.56 5.48
C ASP A 141 20.80 -9.20 5.34
N ILE A 142 20.18 -8.19 5.94
CA ILE A 142 20.77 -6.86 6.08
C ILE A 142 21.36 -6.78 7.49
N ASN A 143 22.56 -6.24 7.63
CA ASN A 143 23.12 -5.99 8.95
C ASN A 143 22.18 -5.02 9.71
N ARG A 144 21.86 -5.36 10.96
CA ARG A 144 20.85 -4.64 11.75
C ARG A 144 21.29 -3.21 12.04
N GLU A 145 22.56 -3.01 12.39
CA GLU A 145 23.11 -1.70 12.70
C GLU A 145 23.09 -0.81 11.46
N ASP A 146 23.56 -1.33 10.31
CA ASP A 146 23.53 -0.63 9.02
C ASP A 146 22.11 -0.25 8.62
N PHE A 147 21.15 -1.17 8.80
CA PHE A 147 19.74 -0.91 8.53
C PHE A 147 19.18 0.22 9.41
N ILE A 148 19.43 0.18 10.72
CA ILE A 148 18.96 1.23 11.65
C ILE A 148 19.59 2.59 11.30
N THR A 149 20.89 2.63 11.01
CA THR A 149 21.56 3.85 10.57
C THR A 149 20.98 4.37 9.27
N GLY A 150 20.70 3.50 8.29
CA GLY A 150 20.02 3.87 7.05
C GLY A 150 18.66 4.51 7.30
N CYS A 151 17.82 3.90 8.14
CA CYS A 151 16.53 4.47 8.51
C CYS A 151 16.67 5.83 9.21
N GLN A 152 17.66 6.01 10.08
CA GLN A 152 17.89 7.29 10.76
C GLN A 152 18.25 8.40 9.77
N VAL A 153 19.09 8.10 8.78
CA VAL A 153 19.44 9.05 7.71
C VAL A 153 18.20 9.44 6.91
N GLU A 154 17.42 8.46 6.45
CA GLU A 154 16.21 8.71 5.65
C GLU A 154 15.16 9.52 6.44
N ILE A 155 14.99 9.24 7.74
CA ILE A 155 14.12 10.03 8.62
C ILE A 155 14.53 11.50 8.67
N GLU A 156 15.82 11.80 8.77
CA GLU A 156 16.29 13.20 8.80
C GLU A 156 16.11 13.89 7.44
N GLU A 157 16.33 13.18 6.33
CA GLU A 157 16.07 13.71 4.98
C GLU A 157 14.59 14.08 4.80
N ILE A 158 13.68 13.18 5.20
CA ILE A 158 12.22 13.43 5.15
C ILE A 158 11.85 14.63 6.03
N LYS A 159 12.41 14.74 7.24
CA LYS A 159 12.17 15.89 8.12
C LYS A 159 12.57 17.20 7.46
N ASP A 160 13.72 17.22 6.78
CA ASP A 160 14.20 18.42 6.10
C ASP A 160 13.34 18.78 4.87
N GLU A 161 12.83 17.81 4.14
CA GLU A 161 11.84 18.04 3.08
C GLU A 161 10.53 18.60 3.63
N LEU A 162 10.01 18.05 4.72
CA LEU A 162 8.79 18.53 5.36
C LEU A 162 8.90 19.99 5.83
N LYS A 163 10.07 20.41 6.33
CA LYS A 163 10.34 21.81 6.66
C LYS A 163 10.21 22.71 5.42
N LYS A 164 10.76 22.29 4.28
CA LYS A 164 10.67 23.03 3.01
C LYS A 164 9.21 23.13 2.54
N TYR A 165 8.47 22.03 2.57
CA TYR A 165 7.05 22.03 2.21
C TYR A 165 6.20 22.90 3.12
N THR A 166 6.44 22.87 4.43
CA THR A 166 5.74 23.71 5.41
C THR A 166 5.98 25.19 5.15
N LYS A 167 7.24 25.57 4.87
CA LYS A 167 7.58 26.95 4.50
C LYS A 167 6.80 27.39 3.25
N ARG A 168 6.81 26.57 2.20
CA ARG A 168 6.10 26.86 0.95
C ARG A 168 4.60 26.99 1.15
N TYR A 169 4.00 26.11 1.95
CA TYR A 169 2.59 26.17 2.29
C TYR A 169 2.23 27.52 2.94
N ASN A 170 3.01 27.96 3.92
CA ASN A 170 2.79 29.24 4.62
C ASN A 170 2.91 30.46 3.68
N GLU A 171 3.89 30.46 2.77
CA GLU A 171 4.04 31.51 1.76
C GLU A 171 2.82 31.62 0.83
N LEU A 172 2.26 30.48 0.44
CA LEU A 172 1.05 30.42 -0.40
C LEU A 172 -0.18 30.92 0.36
N VAL A 173 -0.36 30.50 1.61
CA VAL A 173 -1.44 30.98 2.48
C VAL A 173 -1.37 32.50 2.65
N TYR A 174 -0.19 33.04 2.93
CA TYR A 174 0.00 34.49 3.08
C TYR A 174 -0.31 35.24 1.79
N THR A 175 0.19 34.75 0.66
CA THR A 175 -0.06 35.36 -0.66
C THR A 175 -1.56 35.40 -0.96
N MET A 176 -2.27 34.29 -0.75
CA MET A 176 -3.72 34.22 -0.94
C MET A 176 -4.47 35.24 -0.07
N GLN A 177 -4.14 35.32 1.23
CA GLN A 177 -4.75 36.28 2.14
C GLN A 177 -4.48 37.74 1.73
N SER A 178 -3.26 38.06 1.30
CA SER A 178 -2.92 39.40 0.84
C SER A 178 -3.75 39.84 -0.38
N ILE A 179 -3.99 38.93 -1.33
CA ILE A 179 -4.82 39.18 -2.51
C ILE A 179 -6.27 39.41 -2.09
N TYR A 180 -6.84 38.55 -1.24
CA TYR A 180 -8.20 38.72 -0.73
C TYR A 180 -8.38 40.05 0.02
N ASN A 181 -7.46 40.39 0.91
CA ASN A 181 -7.54 41.63 1.70
C ASN A 181 -7.42 42.87 0.82
N ASN A 182 -6.60 42.84 -0.23
CA ASN A 182 -6.49 43.93 -1.19
C ASN A 182 -7.74 44.06 -2.08
N ALA A 183 -8.37 42.95 -2.47
CA ALA A 183 -9.63 42.97 -3.23
C ALA A 183 -10.81 43.54 -2.41
N HIS A 184 -10.88 43.25 -1.09
CA HIS A 184 -11.89 43.80 -0.20
C HIS A 184 -11.69 45.30 0.09
N ARG A 185 -10.43 45.77 0.19
CA ARG A 185 -10.12 47.20 0.34
C ARG A 185 -10.51 48.01 -0.91
N ASN A 186 -10.30 47.46 -2.11
CA ASN A 186 -10.64 48.14 -3.35
C ASN A 186 -12.16 48.23 -3.60
N SER A 187 -12.94 47.21 -3.21
CA SER A 187 -14.41 47.24 -3.32
C SER A 187 -15.08 48.20 -2.32
N SER A 188 -14.48 48.35 -1.13
CA SER A 188 -14.93 49.30 -0.09
C SER A 188 -14.74 50.77 -0.50
N ASN A 189 -13.66 51.08 -1.22
CA ASN A 189 -13.36 52.45 -1.68
C ASN A 189 -14.26 52.89 -2.84
N ILE A 190 -14.70 51.98 -3.71
CA ILE A 190 -15.63 52.31 -4.81
C ILE A 190 -17.00 52.75 -4.27
N HIS A 191 -17.46 52.19 -3.14
CA HIS A 191 -18.74 52.56 -2.53
C HIS A 191 -18.72 53.92 -1.79
N ARG A 192 -17.53 54.42 -1.42
CA ARG A 192 -17.39 55.76 -0.80
C ARG A 192 -17.33 56.90 -1.82
N ILE A 193 -16.94 56.62 -3.07
CA ILE A 193 -16.83 57.64 -4.12
C ILE A 193 -18.21 57.94 -4.77
N ASN A 194 -19.13 56.98 -4.75
CA ASN A 194 -20.47 57.14 -5.35
C ASN A 194 -21.56 57.64 -4.37
N GLY A 195 -21.17 58.08 -3.16
CA GLY A 195 -22.09 58.54 -2.10
C GLY A 195 -21.81 59.94 -1.56
N ALA A 196 -21.01 60.75 -2.28
CA ALA A 196 -20.73 62.15 -1.95
C ALA A 196 -21.31 63.07 -3.02
#